data_AF-A0A0G0QFE0-F1
#
_entry.id   AF-A0A0G0QFE0-F1
#
_cell.length_a   1.000
_cell.length_b   1.000
_cell.length_c   1.000
_cell.angle_alpha   90.00
_cell.angle_beta   90.00
_cell.angle_gamma   90.00
#
_symmetry.space_group_name_H-M   'P 1'
#
loop_
_entity.id
_entity.type
_entity.pdbx_description
1 polymer ?
#
loop_
_entity_poly.entity_id
_entity_poly.type
_entity_poly.pdbx_seq_one_letter_code
_entity_poly.pdbx_strand_id
1 'polypeptide(L)'
;MTFYIKVSVMKGKLVLLTSLLTSFILLFYVATGVRAENPKEQVGRGPLTKITFIHYKKAFAKPPWAGGNNTTAVKCYGFLARGAKWKIQEPYYVNPTDSGLSSSFVENAVTTGVGEWENYAGNVFGNGNVDASASYNEGNLDGVNTASFGSYPDNAVIAVTNVWGYFGGPPQTRELVEWDMLFNNSSEWTWGDGLGDPTLMDVQNIATHELGHSFGMADLYDTSCNLETMYGYSTEGETSKRDLNSGDIQGIQELY
;
A
#
# COMPACT_ATOMS: atom_id res chain seq x y z
N MET A 1 -41.95 -74.21 37.16
CA MET A 1 -42.88 -74.40 36.02
C MET A 1 -42.41 -73.44 34.94
N THR A 2 -41.62 -73.93 33.99
CA THR A 2 -40.95 -73.13 32.96
C THR A 2 -41.65 -73.39 31.65
N PHE A 3 -42.18 -72.36 30.99
CA PHE A 3 -42.70 -72.47 29.62
C PHE A 3 -42.29 -71.26 28.78
N TYR A 4 -41.84 -71.61 27.57
CA TYR A 4 -41.36 -70.80 26.45
C TYR A 4 -42.44 -69.94 25.81
N ILE A 5 -42.06 -68.77 25.23
CA ILE A 5 -42.78 -68.19 24.08
C ILE A 5 -41.79 -67.73 23.00
N LYS A 6 -42.26 -67.95 21.77
CA LYS A 6 -41.63 -68.05 20.45
C LYS A 6 -41.57 -66.69 19.74
N VAL A 7 -40.51 -66.45 18.96
CA VAL A 7 -40.32 -65.28 18.08
C VAL A 7 -41.19 -65.40 16.82
N SER A 8 -41.71 -64.28 16.31
CA SER A 8 -42.19 -64.15 14.94
C SER A 8 -41.70 -62.83 14.32
N VAL A 9 -41.14 -62.92 13.11
CA VAL A 9 -40.60 -61.80 12.32
C VAL A 9 -41.63 -61.42 11.26
N MET A 10 -41.93 -60.13 11.13
CA MET A 10 -42.61 -59.56 9.96
C MET A 10 -41.68 -58.57 9.25
N LYS A 11 -41.51 -58.80 7.94
CA LYS A 11 -40.71 -58.00 7.01
C LYS A 11 -41.51 -56.77 6.55
N GLY A 12 -40.92 -55.58 6.64
CA GLY A 12 -41.37 -54.36 5.98
C GLY A 12 -40.18 -53.68 5.30
N LYS A 13 -40.30 -53.38 4.00
CA LYS A 13 -39.30 -52.73 3.14
C LYS A 13 -39.44 -51.19 3.18
N LEU A 14 -38.36 -50.51 2.71
CA LEU A 14 -38.26 -49.10 2.27
C LEU A 14 -38.04 -48.11 3.43
N VAL A 15 -37.05 -47.21 3.44
CA VAL A 15 -36.59 -46.24 2.43
C VAL A 15 -35.12 -45.83 2.72
N LEU A 16 -34.35 -45.58 1.66
CA LEU A 16 -33.02 -44.96 1.64
C LEU A 16 -33.04 -43.56 2.27
N LEU A 17 -32.11 -43.25 3.18
CA LEU A 17 -31.59 -41.89 3.33
C LEU A 17 -30.09 -41.95 3.67
N THR A 18 -29.28 -41.72 2.64
CA THR A 18 -27.84 -41.42 2.73
C THR A 18 -27.67 -39.98 3.20
N SER A 19 -26.85 -39.75 4.24
CA SER A 19 -26.08 -38.50 4.45
C SER A 19 -25.54 -38.44 5.89
N LEU A 20 -24.23 -38.55 6.07
CA LEU A 20 -23.39 -37.43 6.54
C LEU A 20 -21.93 -37.89 6.57
N LEU A 21 -21.16 -37.47 5.56
CA LEU A 21 -19.70 -37.51 5.59
C LEU A 21 -19.26 -36.22 6.28
N THR A 22 -18.87 -36.27 7.55
CA THR A 22 -18.29 -35.12 8.25
C THR A 22 -16.87 -34.87 7.72
N SER A 23 -16.72 -33.91 6.82
CA SER A 23 -15.40 -33.35 6.48
C SER A 23 -14.88 -32.54 7.66
N PHE A 24 -13.74 -32.97 8.21
CA PHE A 24 -12.92 -32.14 9.08
C PHE A 24 -12.24 -31.08 8.24
N ILE A 25 -12.76 -29.85 8.24
CA ILE A 25 -12.03 -28.68 7.74
C ILE A 25 -11.07 -28.27 8.86
N LEU A 26 -9.78 -28.53 8.67
CA LEU A 26 -8.73 -27.93 9.48
C LEU A 26 -8.72 -26.44 9.13
N LEU A 27 -9.29 -25.59 9.99
CA LEU A 27 -8.98 -24.17 9.98
C LEU A 27 -7.52 -24.02 10.43
N PHE A 28 -6.63 -23.74 9.49
CA PHE A 28 -5.36 -23.11 9.81
C PHE A 28 -5.67 -21.68 10.26
N TYR A 29 -5.69 -21.46 11.58
CA TYR A 29 -5.56 -20.11 12.12
C TYR A 29 -4.15 -19.63 11.72
N VAL A 30 -4.07 -18.76 10.71
CA VAL A 30 -2.88 -17.95 10.53
C VAL A 30 -2.87 -16.99 11.70
N ALA A 31 -2.09 -17.32 12.73
CA ALA A 31 -1.75 -16.35 13.75
C ALA A 31 -1.03 -15.22 13.02
N THR A 32 -1.68 -14.06 12.91
CA THR A 32 -0.98 -12.83 12.56
C THR A 32 0.15 -12.70 13.57
N GLY A 33 1.38 -12.69 13.06
CA GLY A 33 2.58 -12.58 13.87
C GLY A 33 2.65 -11.20 14.49
N VAL A 34 1.86 -10.93 15.52
CA VAL A 34 2.12 -9.79 16.40
C VAL A 34 3.46 -10.07 17.05
N ARG A 35 4.48 -9.33 16.62
CA ARG A 35 5.81 -9.37 17.23
C ARG A 35 5.67 -9.19 18.73
N ALA A 36 6.30 -10.04 19.52
CA ALA A 36 6.59 -9.73 20.91
C ALA A 36 7.59 -8.58 20.92
N GLU A 37 7.09 -7.34 20.95
CA GLU A 37 7.94 -6.15 20.94
C GLU A 37 8.80 -6.08 22.21
N ASN A 38 10.07 -5.71 22.04
CA ASN A 38 10.99 -5.59 23.17
C ASN A 38 10.52 -4.43 24.07
N PRO A 39 10.29 -4.64 25.38
CA PRO A 39 9.80 -3.58 26.28
C PRO A 39 10.67 -2.33 26.30
N LYS A 40 11.97 -2.44 25.96
CA LYS A 40 12.88 -1.29 25.87
C LYS A 40 12.70 -0.45 24.60
N GLU A 41 12.16 -1.02 23.52
CA GLU A 41 11.91 -0.34 22.24
C GLU A 41 10.63 0.51 22.28
N GLN A 42 9.69 0.12 23.15
CA GLN A 42 8.48 0.87 23.52
C GLN A 42 8.79 2.11 24.39
N VAL A 43 9.86 2.07 25.19
CA VAL A 43 10.23 3.20 26.07
C VAL A 43 10.82 4.33 25.23
N GLY A 44 9.99 5.32 24.93
CA GLY A 44 10.40 6.57 24.28
C GLY A 44 9.90 6.75 22.84
N ARG A 45 9.17 5.77 22.28
CA ARG A 45 8.50 5.97 20.99
C ARG A 45 7.32 6.93 21.12
N GLY A 46 7.12 7.77 20.10
CA GLY A 46 5.97 8.66 20.02
C GLY A 46 4.63 7.90 19.88
N PRO A 47 3.50 8.60 19.79
CA PRO A 47 2.22 7.94 19.49
C PRO A 47 2.23 7.38 18.06
N LEU A 48 1.48 6.30 17.84
CA LEU A 48 1.15 5.83 16.51
C LEU A 48 0.37 6.92 15.79
N THR A 49 0.84 7.33 14.62
CA THR A 49 0.26 8.44 13.88
C THR A 49 0.05 8.01 12.44
N LYS A 50 -0.99 8.57 11.80
CA LYS A 50 -1.21 8.48 10.36
C LYS A 50 -0.78 9.79 9.70
N ILE A 51 -0.04 9.71 8.62
CA ILE A 51 0.21 10.84 7.71
C ILE A 51 -0.50 10.52 6.39
N THR A 52 -1.27 11.48 5.89
CA THR A 52 -1.99 11.36 4.62
C THR A 52 -1.38 12.30 3.60
N PHE A 53 -0.93 11.73 2.48
CA PHE A 53 -0.41 12.44 1.32
C PHE A 53 -1.51 12.54 0.27
N ILE A 54 -1.64 13.70 -0.34
CA ILE A 54 -2.63 13.98 -1.38
C ILE A 54 -1.86 14.48 -2.59
N HIS A 55 -1.81 13.68 -3.64
CA HIS A 55 -1.08 13.98 -4.85
C HIS A 55 -1.98 14.70 -5.85
N TYR A 56 -1.57 15.92 -6.20
CA TYR A 56 -2.35 16.79 -7.06
C TYR A 56 -1.81 16.84 -8.49
N LYS A 57 -2.73 17.12 -9.43
CA LYS A 57 -2.34 17.52 -10.78
C LYS A 57 -1.68 18.90 -10.78
N LYS A 58 -0.58 19.02 -11.51
CA LYS A 58 0.29 20.21 -11.58
C LYS A 58 -0.45 21.53 -11.81
N ALA A 59 -1.51 21.53 -12.62
CA ALA A 59 -2.28 22.73 -12.95
C ALA A 59 -3.16 23.27 -11.79
N PHE A 60 -3.41 22.45 -10.76
CA PHE A 60 -4.28 22.77 -9.62
C PHE A 60 -3.48 23.07 -8.33
N ALA A 61 -2.16 23.28 -8.45
CA ALA A 61 -1.28 23.54 -7.33
C ALA A 61 -1.64 24.83 -6.56
N LYS A 62 -1.55 24.78 -5.23
CA LYS A 62 -1.49 25.99 -4.39
C LYS A 62 -0.23 26.79 -4.76
N PRO A 63 -0.27 28.13 -4.69
CA PRO A 63 0.81 28.96 -5.18
C PRO A 63 2.14 28.68 -4.46
N PRO A 64 3.29 28.87 -5.14
CA PRO A 64 4.62 28.43 -4.66
C PRO A 64 5.05 28.99 -3.30
N TRP A 65 4.43 30.07 -2.83
CA TRP A 65 4.72 30.70 -1.54
C TRP A 65 4.07 30.01 -0.34
N ALA A 66 3.29 28.94 -0.54
CA ALA A 66 2.74 28.14 0.55
C ALA A 66 3.80 27.23 1.23
N GLY A 67 4.99 27.08 0.61
CA GLY A 67 6.16 26.43 1.21
C GLY A 67 7.09 27.44 1.88
N GLY A 68 7.57 27.13 3.08
CA GLY A 68 8.47 28.00 3.84
C GLY A 68 9.80 28.26 3.11
N ASN A 69 10.17 29.53 3.02
CA ASN A 69 11.38 30.01 2.34
C ASN A 69 12.64 29.62 3.15
N ASN A 70 13.43 28.64 2.69
CA ASN A 70 14.65 28.22 3.38
C ASN A 70 15.89 28.42 2.49
N THR A 71 16.75 29.35 2.88
CA THR A 71 17.95 29.82 2.15
C THR A 71 19.16 28.86 2.22
N THR A 72 18.91 27.58 2.47
CA THR A 72 19.95 26.53 2.47
C THR A 72 19.98 25.87 1.10
N ALA A 73 21.13 25.35 0.65
CA ALA A 73 21.18 24.54 -0.58
C ALA A 73 20.05 23.48 -0.55
N VAL A 74 19.21 23.49 -1.57
CA VAL A 74 18.00 22.67 -1.60
C VAL A 74 18.43 21.21 -1.71
N LYS A 75 18.08 20.41 -0.70
CA LYS A 75 18.17 18.96 -0.79
C LYS A 75 16.93 18.47 -1.51
N CYS A 76 17.12 17.79 -2.62
CA CYS A 76 16.04 17.20 -3.40
C CYS A 76 15.61 15.83 -2.85
N TYR A 77 15.44 15.76 -1.52
CA TYR A 77 14.83 14.64 -0.80
C TYR A 77 14.39 15.10 0.59
N GLY A 78 13.39 14.42 1.14
CA GLY A 78 12.91 14.60 2.50
C GLY A 78 12.42 13.28 3.09
N PHE A 79 12.25 13.25 4.41
CA PHE A 79 11.75 12.06 5.13
C PHE A 79 10.50 12.41 5.91
N LEU A 80 9.59 11.44 6.08
CA LEU A 80 8.46 11.59 6.99
C LEU A 80 8.96 11.79 8.42
N ALA A 81 9.97 11.01 8.80
CA ALA A 81 10.85 11.28 9.92
C ALA A 81 12.16 10.51 9.75
N ARG A 82 13.29 11.11 10.13
CA ARG A 82 14.58 10.40 10.16
C ARG A 82 14.47 9.11 10.98
N GLY A 83 14.85 7.98 10.40
CA GLY A 83 14.83 6.67 11.05
C GLY A 83 13.48 5.95 11.04
N ALA A 84 12.40 6.59 10.58
CA ALA A 84 11.12 5.94 10.33
C ALA A 84 11.19 5.16 9.02
N LYS A 85 11.50 3.87 9.15
CA LYS A 85 11.61 2.89 8.05
C LYS A 85 11.08 1.54 8.49
N TRP A 86 10.79 0.68 7.52
CA TRP A 86 10.47 -0.74 7.77
C TRP A 86 11.63 -1.43 8.50
N LYS A 87 11.28 -2.26 9.49
CA LYS A 87 12.26 -3.04 10.29
C LYS A 87 12.29 -4.51 9.89
N ILE A 88 11.20 -4.98 9.30
CA ILE A 88 11.04 -6.32 8.76
C ILE A 88 10.34 -6.20 7.41
N GLN A 89 10.41 -7.26 6.62
CA GLN A 89 9.71 -7.31 5.35
C GLN A 89 8.21 -7.49 5.61
N GLU A 90 7.38 -6.66 4.99
CA GLU A 90 5.92 -6.66 5.12
C GLU A 90 5.25 -6.89 3.77
N PRO A 91 4.36 -7.88 3.61
CA PRO A 91 3.68 -8.10 2.34
C PRO A 91 2.76 -6.92 1.99
N TYR A 92 2.40 -6.84 0.71
CA TYR A 92 1.41 -5.91 0.21
C TYR A 92 0.51 -6.55 -0.85
N TYR A 93 -0.65 -5.93 -1.04
CA TYR A 93 -1.68 -6.38 -1.96
C TYR A 93 -1.98 -5.30 -3.00
N VAL A 94 -2.23 -5.76 -4.22
CA VAL A 94 -2.65 -4.92 -5.33
C VAL A 94 -4.07 -5.29 -5.70
N ASN A 95 -4.99 -4.33 -5.56
CA ASN A 95 -6.35 -4.46 -6.01
C ASN A 95 -6.53 -3.71 -7.34
N PRO A 96 -6.60 -4.43 -8.48
CA PRO A 96 -6.79 -3.82 -9.79
C PRO A 96 -8.27 -3.48 -10.10
N THR A 97 -9.20 -3.81 -9.20
CA THR A 97 -10.63 -3.55 -9.36
C THR A 97 -10.86 -2.07 -9.59
N ASP A 98 -11.83 -1.73 -10.45
CA ASP A 98 -12.20 -0.36 -10.81
C ASP A 98 -11.11 0.52 -11.45
N SER A 99 -9.98 -0.07 -11.87
CA SER A 99 -8.95 0.62 -12.66
C SER A 99 -9.32 0.79 -14.14
N GLY A 100 -10.20 -0.08 -14.67
CA GLY A 100 -10.46 -0.19 -16.10
C GLY A 100 -9.34 -0.86 -16.92
N LEU A 101 -8.30 -1.38 -16.26
CA LEU A 101 -7.10 -1.98 -16.85
C LEU A 101 -7.02 -3.48 -16.56
N SER A 102 -6.12 -4.21 -17.23
CA SER A 102 -5.90 -5.62 -16.90
C SER A 102 -5.21 -5.76 -15.54
N SER A 103 -5.58 -6.79 -14.78
CA SER A 103 -4.97 -7.06 -13.47
C SER A 103 -3.45 -7.17 -13.55
N SER A 104 -2.93 -7.85 -14.60
CA SER A 104 -1.50 -7.99 -14.82
C SER A 104 -0.79 -6.68 -15.14
N PHE A 105 -1.45 -5.73 -15.78
CA PHE A 105 -0.87 -4.41 -16.06
C PHE A 105 -0.69 -3.63 -14.75
N VAL A 106 -1.75 -3.57 -13.94
CA VAL A 106 -1.73 -2.86 -12.65
C VAL A 106 -0.74 -3.49 -11.68
N GLU A 107 -0.77 -4.82 -11.54
CA GLU A 107 0.20 -5.57 -10.74
C GLU A 107 1.63 -5.24 -11.16
N ASN A 108 1.93 -5.32 -12.47
CA ASN A 108 3.28 -5.06 -12.98
C ASN A 108 3.71 -3.59 -12.75
N ALA A 109 2.82 -2.61 -12.95
CA ALA A 109 3.10 -1.21 -12.70
C ALA A 109 3.46 -0.94 -11.22
N VAL A 110 2.67 -1.47 -10.28
CA VAL A 110 2.92 -1.28 -8.84
C VAL A 110 4.17 -2.04 -8.39
N THR A 111 4.33 -3.30 -8.78
CA THR A 111 5.50 -4.12 -8.42
C THR A 111 6.80 -3.58 -9.02
N THR A 112 6.76 -3.00 -10.22
CA THR A 112 7.92 -2.30 -10.79
C THR A 112 8.27 -1.07 -9.96
N GLY A 113 7.28 -0.27 -9.56
CA GLY A 113 7.50 0.88 -8.67
C GLY A 113 8.08 0.49 -7.31
N VAL A 114 7.67 -0.65 -6.74
CA VAL A 114 8.28 -1.20 -5.51
C VAL A 114 9.74 -1.54 -5.76
N GLY A 115 10.03 -2.22 -6.88
CA GLY A 115 11.39 -2.60 -7.27
C GLY A 115 12.34 -1.40 -7.38
N GLU A 116 11.86 -0.26 -7.91
CA GLU A 116 12.66 0.96 -8.02
C GLU A 116 13.16 1.46 -6.65
N TRP A 117 12.33 1.40 -5.62
CA TRP A 117 12.73 1.74 -4.25
C TRP A 117 13.58 0.65 -3.59
N GLU A 118 13.21 -0.63 -3.73
CA GLU A 118 13.94 -1.75 -3.13
C GLU A 118 15.36 -1.93 -3.69
N ASN A 119 15.62 -1.46 -4.92
CA ASN A 119 16.96 -1.39 -5.50
C ASN A 119 17.96 -0.64 -4.59
N TYR A 120 17.47 0.29 -3.75
CA TYR A 120 18.28 1.13 -2.89
C TYR A 120 17.95 1.01 -1.40
N ALA A 121 16.73 0.56 -1.05
CA ALA A 121 16.28 0.34 0.33
C ALA A 121 16.51 -1.10 0.84
N GLY A 122 16.74 -2.05 -0.09
CA GLY A 122 16.64 -3.48 0.19
C GLY A 122 15.21 -4.01 0.13
N ASN A 123 15.06 -5.32 0.24
CA ASN A 123 13.77 -6.01 0.14
C ASN A 123 12.95 -5.84 1.44
N VAL A 124 11.97 -4.93 1.42
CA VAL A 124 11.11 -4.56 2.56
C VAL A 124 9.64 -4.88 2.32
N PHE A 125 9.23 -5.12 1.08
CA PHE A 125 7.89 -5.48 0.70
C PHE A 125 7.82 -6.85 0.00
N GLY A 126 8.87 -7.22 -0.72
CA GLY A 126 8.94 -8.48 -1.44
C GLY A 126 7.92 -8.57 -2.58
N ASN A 127 7.38 -9.75 -2.82
CA ASN A 127 6.44 -9.95 -3.92
C ASN A 127 5.05 -9.43 -3.57
N GLY A 128 4.51 -8.57 -4.42
CA GLY A 128 3.10 -8.16 -4.36
C GLY A 128 2.16 -9.32 -4.66
N ASN A 129 0.95 -9.25 -4.12
CA ASN A 129 -0.10 -10.24 -4.35
C ASN A 129 -1.35 -9.55 -4.89
N VAL A 130 -1.92 -10.08 -5.96
CA VAL A 130 -3.21 -9.57 -6.45
C VAL A 130 -4.33 -10.06 -5.52
N ASP A 131 -5.06 -9.12 -4.94
CA ASP A 131 -6.24 -9.41 -4.12
C ASP A 131 -7.32 -8.34 -4.37
N ALA A 132 -8.43 -8.75 -4.96
CA ALA A 132 -9.54 -7.87 -5.29
C ALA A 132 -10.35 -7.41 -4.05
N SER A 133 -10.09 -8.01 -2.89
CA SER A 133 -10.72 -7.65 -1.61
C SER A 133 -9.90 -6.67 -0.77
N ALA A 134 -8.62 -6.47 -1.10
CA ALA A 134 -7.80 -5.45 -0.46
C ALA A 134 -8.32 -4.05 -0.82
N SER A 135 -8.47 -3.16 0.15
CA SER A 135 -9.06 -1.83 -0.09
C SER A 135 -8.35 -0.76 0.70
N TYR A 136 -8.20 0.42 0.11
CA TYR A 136 -7.77 1.62 0.82
C TYR A 136 -8.63 1.89 2.06
N ASN A 137 -7.96 2.15 3.18
CA ASN A 137 -8.59 2.51 4.44
C ASN A 137 -8.31 3.97 4.80
N GLU A 138 -9.33 4.82 4.74
CA GLU A 138 -9.23 6.22 5.17
C GLU A 138 -9.11 6.35 6.69
N GLY A 139 -9.53 5.33 7.44
CA GLY A 139 -9.71 5.40 8.89
C GLY A 139 -8.48 4.94 9.69
N ASN A 140 -8.65 3.79 10.34
CA ASN A 140 -7.65 3.16 11.19
C ASN A 140 -6.96 2.04 10.40
N LEU A 141 -5.70 1.78 10.74
CA LEU A 141 -4.95 0.65 10.19
C LEU A 141 -5.70 -0.68 10.36
N ASP A 142 -5.57 -1.58 9.40
CA ASP A 142 -6.21 -2.90 9.38
C ASP A 142 -5.24 -4.09 9.28
N GLY A 143 -3.94 -3.81 9.26
CA GLY A 143 -2.85 -4.77 9.17
C GLY A 143 -2.47 -5.15 7.75
N VAL A 144 -2.98 -4.45 6.74
CA VAL A 144 -2.76 -4.77 5.32
C VAL A 144 -2.17 -3.57 4.61
N ASN A 145 -1.06 -3.79 3.88
CA ASN A 145 -0.56 -2.77 2.96
C ASN A 145 -1.27 -2.91 1.60
N THR A 146 -1.91 -1.84 1.12
CA THR A 146 -2.76 -1.93 -0.09
C THR A 146 -2.47 -0.86 -1.13
N ALA A 147 -2.38 -1.26 -2.40
CA ALA A 147 -2.58 -0.37 -3.54
C ALA A 147 -3.91 -0.69 -4.23
N SER A 148 -4.83 0.28 -4.30
CA SER A 148 -6.18 0.08 -4.84
C SER A 148 -6.68 1.27 -5.65
N PHE A 149 -7.73 1.07 -6.44
CA PHE A 149 -8.43 2.14 -7.16
C PHE A 149 -9.79 2.40 -6.51
N GLY A 150 -10.23 3.65 -6.56
CA GLY A 150 -11.55 4.03 -6.07
C GLY A 150 -11.79 5.52 -6.20
N SER A 151 -13.02 5.94 -5.90
CA SER A 151 -13.42 7.34 -6.09
C SER A 151 -12.93 8.19 -4.94
N TYR A 152 -12.29 9.31 -5.26
CA TYR A 152 -11.98 10.36 -4.28
C TYR A 152 -12.76 11.65 -4.62
N PRO A 153 -13.34 12.36 -3.63
CA PRO A 153 -14.27 13.47 -3.91
C PRO A 153 -13.67 14.70 -4.61
N ASP A 154 -12.36 14.92 -4.49
CA ASP A 154 -11.67 16.05 -5.12
C ASP A 154 -11.12 15.65 -6.50
N ASN A 155 -11.67 16.28 -7.53
CA ASN A 155 -11.31 16.06 -8.94
C ASN A 155 -9.88 16.49 -9.30
N ALA A 156 -9.20 17.26 -8.45
CA ALA A 156 -7.80 17.64 -8.66
C ALA A 156 -6.81 16.60 -8.08
N VAL A 157 -7.30 15.63 -7.32
CA VAL A 157 -6.50 14.61 -6.64
C VAL A 157 -6.35 13.39 -7.51
N ILE A 158 -5.09 13.05 -7.83
CA ILE A 158 -4.70 11.91 -8.64
C ILE A 158 -4.67 10.64 -7.77
N ALA A 159 -4.04 10.73 -6.61
CA ALA A 159 -3.90 9.63 -5.67
C ALA A 159 -3.78 10.13 -4.22
N VAL A 160 -4.02 9.22 -3.29
CA VAL A 160 -3.89 9.47 -1.85
C VAL A 160 -3.16 8.30 -1.23
N THR A 161 -2.16 8.59 -0.39
CA THR A 161 -1.43 7.57 0.36
C THR A 161 -1.49 7.87 1.86
N ASN A 162 -2.01 6.93 2.63
CA ASN A 162 -1.93 6.92 4.08
C ASN A 162 -0.71 6.11 4.50
N VAL A 163 0.05 6.62 5.45
CA VAL A 163 1.18 5.91 6.07
C VAL A 163 1.04 6.00 7.58
N TRP A 164 1.00 4.84 8.23
CA TRP A 164 0.99 4.73 9.68
C TRP A 164 2.38 4.41 10.19
N GLY A 165 2.76 5.05 11.29
CA GLY A 165 4.06 4.82 11.89
C GLY A 165 4.30 5.58 13.19
N TYR A 166 5.44 5.29 13.79
CA TYR A 166 5.98 6.00 14.94
C TYR A 166 7.03 6.99 14.45
N PHE A 167 6.65 8.26 14.34
CA PHE A 167 7.51 9.31 13.79
C PHE A 167 8.24 10.14 14.86
N GLY A 168 7.77 10.05 16.11
CA GLY A 168 8.34 10.76 17.28
C GLY A 168 9.28 9.91 18.13
N GLY A 169 10.01 10.56 19.03
CA GLY A 169 11.02 9.90 19.88
C GLY A 169 12.40 9.80 19.23
N PRO A 170 13.36 9.09 19.85
CA PRO A 170 14.67 8.83 19.26
C PRO A 170 14.57 8.15 17.88
N PRO A 171 15.41 8.50 16.88
CA PRO A 171 15.33 7.93 15.53
C PRO A 171 15.32 6.40 15.46
N GLN A 172 15.98 5.73 16.42
CA GLN A 172 16.09 4.27 16.47
C GLN A 172 14.77 3.59 16.90
N THR A 173 13.87 4.31 17.56
CA THR A 173 12.56 3.80 18.01
C THR A 173 11.44 4.13 17.02
N ARG A 174 11.78 4.73 15.87
CA ARG A 174 10.82 5.09 14.83
C ARG A 174 10.71 3.96 13.81
N GLU A 175 9.51 3.75 13.29
CA GLU A 175 9.20 2.69 12.35
C GLU A 175 7.94 3.02 11.56
N LEU A 176 7.89 2.49 10.34
CA LEU A 176 6.67 2.43 9.54
C LEU A 176 5.94 1.13 9.91
N VAL A 177 4.61 1.18 9.85
CA VAL A 177 3.73 0.09 10.33
C VAL A 177 2.79 -0.37 9.23
N GLU A 178 2.21 0.55 8.48
CA GLU A 178 1.24 0.24 7.42
C GLU A 178 1.21 1.35 6.39
N TRP A 179 0.82 1.04 5.17
CA TRP A 179 0.47 2.01 4.14
C TRP A 179 -0.70 1.58 3.29
N ASP A 180 -1.53 2.54 2.89
CA ASP A 180 -2.64 2.34 1.98
C ASP A 180 -2.66 3.43 0.93
N MET A 181 -2.77 3.02 -0.33
CA MET A 181 -2.78 3.88 -1.49
C MET A 181 -4.08 3.72 -2.28
N LEU A 182 -4.65 4.86 -2.65
CA LEU A 182 -5.82 4.97 -3.50
C LEU A 182 -5.47 5.76 -4.76
N PHE A 183 -5.54 5.11 -5.91
CA PHE A 183 -5.60 5.79 -7.20
C PHE A 183 -7.03 6.29 -7.45
N ASN A 184 -7.20 7.59 -7.69
CA ASN A 184 -8.52 8.15 -7.94
C ASN A 184 -9.04 7.70 -9.30
N ASN A 185 -10.16 6.98 -9.33
CA ASN A 185 -10.80 6.51 -10.55
C ASN A 185 -12.03 7.36 -10.97
N SER A 186 -12.16 8.56 -10.43
CA SER A 186 -13.19 9.51 -10.89
C SER A 186 -13.08 9.75 -12.41
N SER A 187 -14.17 10.22 -13.02
CA SER A 187 -14.27 10.42 -14.47
C SER A 187 -13.27 11.42 -15.06
N GLU A 188 -12.54 12.15 -14.22
CA GLU A 188 -11.47 13.06 -14.62
C GLU A 188 -10.19 12.32 -15.04
N TRP A 189 -10.00 11.08 -14.57
CA TRP A 189 -8.78 10.32 -14.79
C TRP A 189 -9.02 9.17 -15.75
N THR A 190 -8.21 9.11 -16.81
CA THR A 190 -8.07 7.91 -17.64
C THR A 190 -6.70 7.31 -17.38
N TRP A 191 -6.66 6.11 -16.81
CA TRP A 191 -5.42 5.44 -16.43
C TRP A 191 -4.87 4.57 -17.56
N GLY A 192 -3.55 4.39 -17.60
CA GLY A 192 -2.90 3.43 -18.49
C GLY A 192 -1.40 3.59 -18.55
N ASP A 193 -0.83 3.35 -19.75
CA ASP A 193 0.59 3.54 -20.06
C ASP A 193 0.77 4.90 -20.76
N GLY A 194 1.39 5.85 -20.07
CA GLY A 194 1.62 7.22 -20.56
C GLY A 194 2.65 7.33 -21.69
N LEU A 195 3.37 6.26 -22.05
CA LEU A 195 4.35 6.29 -23.15
C LEU A 195 3.69 6.37 -24.54
N GLY A 196 2.51 5.76 -24.68
CA GLY A 196 1.80 5.65 -25.96
C GLY A 196 0.73 6.72 -26.17
N ASP A 197 0.20 7.27 -25.08
CA ASP A 197 -0.89 8.24 -25.10
C ASP A 197 -0.69 9.31 -24.00
N PRO A 198 -0.38 10.56 -24.38
CA PRO A 198 -0.13 11.63 -23.43
C PRO A 198 -1.40 12.13 -22.72
N THR A 199 -2.57 11.58 -23.04
CA THR A 199 -3.83 11.89 -22.35
C THR A 199 -4.09 10.97 -21.15
N LEU A 200 -3.28 9.92 -20.98
CA LEU A 200 -3.42 8.97 -19.88
C LEU A 200 -2.61 9.40 -18.67
N MET A 201 -3.16 9.13 -17.49
CA MET A 201 -2.34 9.05 -16.29
C MET A 201 -1.58 7.73 -16.24
N ASP A 202 -0.26 7.84 -16.14
CA ASP A 202 0.62 6.68 -16.10
C ASP A 202 0.58 6.00 -14.73
N VAL A 203 0.12 4.74 -14.68
CA VAL A 203 -0.05 4.02 -13.40
C VAL A 203 1.30 3.84 -12.70
N GLN A 204 2.36 3.45 -13.40
CA GLN A 204 3.67 3.25 -12.78
C GLN A 204 4.25 4.57 -12.27
N ASN A 205 4.21 5.65 -13.05
CA ASN A 205 4.71 6.97 -12.64
C ASN A 205 4.07 7.44 -11.33
N ILE A 206 2.74 7.33 -11.22
CA ILE A 206 2.03 7.70 -10.00
C ILE A 206 2.34 6.71 -8.87
N ALA A 207 2.29 5.39 -9.14
CA ALA A 207 2.59 4.37 -8.15
C ALA A 207 3.98 4.56 -7.53
N THR A 208 5.02 4.78 -8.33
CA THR A 208 6.39 4.96 -7.83
C THR A 208 6.50 6.20 -6.93
N HIS A 209 5.82 7.30 -7.25
CA HIS A 209 5.76 8.48 -6.37
C HIS A 209 5.08 8.13 -5.03
N GLU A 210 3.87 7.58 -5.09
CA GLU A 210 3.09 7.25 -3.90
C GLU A 210 3.80 6.21 -3.01
N LEU A 211 4.46 5.23 -3.63
CA LEU A 211 5.29 4.26 -2.93
C LEU A 211 6.44 4.93 -2.20
N GLY A 212 6.98 6.03 -2.69
CA GLY A 212 8.01 6.76 -1.94
C GLY A 212 7.55 7.14 -0.54
N HIS A 213 6.29 7.52 -0.36
CA HIS A 213 5.71 7.74 0.97
C HIS A 213 5.65 6.45 1.80
N SER A 214 5.31 5.31 1.20
CA SER A 214 5.31 4.02 1.90
C SER A 214 6.71 3.56 2.28
N PHE A 215 7.77 4.05 1.62
CA PHE A 215 9.17 3.89 2.01
C PHE A 215 9.66 4.96 3.00
N GLY A 216 8.84 5.93 3.38
CA GLY A 216 9.18 6.97 4.35
C GLY A 216 9.74 8.26 3.76
N MET A 217 9.62 8.46 2.45
CA MET A 217 10.04 9.67 1.74
C MET A 217 8.95 10.75 1.77
N ALA A 218 9.36 12.02 1.89
CA ALA A 218 8.45 13.16 1.89
C ALA A 218 8.39 13.83 0.52
N ASP A 219 7.26 14.49 0.25
CA ASP A 219 7.09 15.33 -0.94
C ASP A 219 8.13 16.44 -1.04
N LEU A 220 8.42 16.80 -2.29
CA LEU A 220 9.21 17.93 -2.68
C LEU A 220 8.35 18.91 -3.46
N TYR A 221 8.47 20.20 -3.12
CA TYR A 221 7.72 21.27 -3.79
C TYR A 221 8.64 22.36 -4.35
N ASP A 222 9.95 22.29 -4.09
CA ASP A 222 10.90 23.19 -4.72
C ASP A 222 11.00 22.86 -6.22
N THR A 223 10.79 23.88 -7.05
CA THR A 223 10.87 23.75 -8.50
C THR A 223 12.22 23.29 -9.01
N SER A 224 13.32 23.47 -8.26
CA SER A 224 14.63 22.94 -8.64
C SER A 224 14.71 21.42 -8.53
N CYS A 225 13.78 20.79 -7.81
CA CYS A 225 13.68 19.34 -7.62
C CYS A 225 12.54 18.73 -8.45
N ASN A 226 12.05 19.43 -9.48
CA ASN A 226 10.90 19.01 -10.27
C ASN A 226 11.11 17.77 -11.15
N LEU A 227 12.35 17.27 -11.22
CA LEU A 227 12.69 16.02 -11.88
C LEU A 227 12.72 14.84 -10.91
N GLU A 228 12.64 15.08 -9.60
CA GLU A 228 12.58 14.00 -8.62
C GLU A 228 11.23 13.29 -8.68
N THR A 229 11.25 12.01 -8.42
CA THR A 229 10.08 11.16 -8.27
C THR A 229 9.21 11.65 -7.13
N MET A 230 9.80 12.12 -6.02
CA MET A 230 9.06 12.72 -4.91
C MET A 230 8.59 14.17 -5.15
N TYR A 231 8.71 14.73 -6.36
CA TYR A 231 8.08 16.03 -6.63
C TYR A 231 6.55 15.89 -6.55
N GLY A 232 5.88 16.67 -5.70
CA GLY A 232 4.48 16.46 -5.30
C GLY A 232 3.41 16.77 -6.36
N TYR A 233 3.79 16.93 -7.63
CA TYR A 233 2.87 17.22 -8.72
C TYR A 233 3.12 16.32 -9.92
N SER A 234 2.04 15.82 -10.52
CA SER A 234 2.09 15.09 -11.78
C SER A 234 1.07 15.57 -12.81
N THR A 235 1.18 15.06 -14.03
CA THR A 235 0.26 15.36 -15.14
C THR A 235 0.17 14.19 -16.11
N GLU A 236 -0.87 14.16 -16.94
CA GLU A 236 -1.04 13.14 -17.98
C GLU A 236 0.16 13.11 -18.93
N GLY A 237 0.51 11.91 -19.40
CA GLY A 237 1.66 11.65 -20.25
C GLY A 237 3.02 11.76 -19.56
N GLU A 238 3.07 12.10 -18.27
CA GLU A 238 4.32 12.07 -17.50
C GLU A 238 4.71 10.62 -17.19
N THR A 239 5.92 10.26 -17.60
CA THR A 239 6.53 8.94 -17.30
C THR A 239 7.90 9.07 -16.65
N SER A 240 8.35 10.29 -16.33
CA SER A 240 9.68 10.55 -15.78
C SER A 240 9.89 10.03 -14.37
N LYS A 241 8.80 9.79 -13.62
CA LYS A 241 8.85 9.27 -12.24
C LYS A 241 8.66 7.76 -12.17
N ARG A 242 8.68 7.07 -13.32
CA ARG A 242 8.70 5.61 -13.35
C ARG A 242 9.92 5.03 -12.65
N ASP A 243 11.04 5.77 -12.69
CA ASP A 243 12.34 5.46 -12.08
C ASP A 243 12.67 6.50 -11.01
N LEU A 244 13.60 6.22 -10.10
CA LEU A 244 14.08 7.21 -9.13
C LEU A 244 15.12 8.16 -9.72
N ASN A 245 15.07 9.44 -9.33
CA ASN A 245 16.11 10.40 -9.67
C ASN A 245 17.15 10.52 -8.54
N SER A 246 18.22 11.29 -8.79
CA SER A 246 19.42 11.31 -7.96
C SER A 246 19.18 11.75 -6.51
N GLY A 247 18.24 12.67 -6.26
CA GLY A 247 17.86 13.10 -4.93
C GLY A 247 17.07 12.00 -4.21
N ASP A 248 16.11 11.38 -4.88
CA ASP A 248 15.34 10.25 -4.35
C ASP A 248 16.26 9.09 -3.94
N ILE A 249 17.21 8.71 -4.80
CA ILE A 249 18.21 7.66 -4.56
C ILE A 249 19.06 8.00 -3.33
N GLN A 250 19.59 9.23 -3.25
CA GLN A 250 20.38 9.67 -2.11
C GLN A 250 19.56 9.62 -0.81
N GLY A 251 18.30 10.05 -0.89
CA GLY A 251 17.39 10.07 0.26
C GLY A 251 17.09 8.67 0.78
N ILE A 252 16.68 7.75 -0.09
CA ILE A 252 16.32 6.40 0.33
C ILE A 252 17.52 5.63 0.90
N GLN A 253 18.71 5.80 0.32
CA GLN A 253 19.96 5.24 0.85
C GLN A 253 20.38 5.85 2.20
N GLU A 254 20.05 7.11 2.48
CA GLU A 254 20.29 7.72 3.79
C GLU A 254 19.29 7.19 4.84
N LEU A 255 18.07 6.84 4.43
CA LEU A 255 17.04 6.35 5.35
C LEU A 255 17.28 4.87 5.74
N TYR A 256 17.59 4.00 4.78
CA TYR A 256 17.74 2.55 4.94
C TYR A 256 19.15 2.08 5.27
#